data_AF-A0A914YNS4-F1
#
_entry.id   AF-A0A914YNS4-F1
#
_cell.length_a   1.000
_cell.length_b   1.000
_cell.length_c   1.000
_cell.angle_alpha   90.00
_cell.angle_beta   90.00
_cell.angle_gamma   90.00
#
_symmetry.space_group_name_H-M   'P 1'
#
loop_
_entity.id
_entity.type
_entity.pdbx_description
1 polymer ?
#
loop_
_entity_poly.entity_id
_entity_poly.type
_entity_poly.pdbx_seq_one_letter_code
_entity_poly.pdbx_strand_id
1 'polypeptide(L)' 'MFPTVKIRLEGCDPDLLYYVFLDVVPVDDRRYRYVYNKSSWLTAGKAEPSPDTRIYLHPDSPFPGRQLASQIELDM' A
#
# COMPACT_ATOMS: atom_id res chain seq x y z
N MET A 1 -7.34 -0.86 4.99
CA MET A 1 -6.90 -2.25 5.35
C MET A 1 -6.88 -2.39 6.88
N PHE A 2 -6.59 -3.56 7.46
CA PHE A 2 -6.32 -3.68 8.92
C PHE A 2 -4.95 -4.34 9.18
N PRO A 3 -4.04 -3.69 9.91
CA PRO A 3 -4.16 -2.31 10.40
C PRO A 3 -4.24 -1.31 9.24
N THR A 4 -4.75 -0.10 9.53
CA THR A 4 -4.70 1.02 8.56
C THR A 4 -3.25 1.30 8.21
N VAL A 5 -2.97 1.54 6.93
CA VAL A 5 -1.62 1.95 6.52
C VAL A 5 -1.52 3.45 6.78
N LYS A 6 -0.54 3.80 7.59
CA LYS A 6 -0.32 5.15 8.09
C LYS A 6 1.11 5.55 7.79
N ILE A 7 1.29 6.64 7.07
CA ILE A 7 2.62 7.12 6.64
C ILE A 7 2.83 8.56 7.06
N ARG A 8 4.09 8.88 7.38
CA ARG A 8 4.57 10.24 7.59
C ARG A 8 5.57 10.58 6.48
N LEU A 9 5.37 11.71 5.83
CA LEU A 9 6.26 12.22 4.80
C LEU A 9 7.12 13.35 5.36
N GLU A 10 8.39 13.37 4.98
CA GLU A 10 9.35 14.39 5.40
C GLU A 10 10.14 14.87 4.18
N GLY A 11 10.66 16.11 4.23
CA GLY A 11 11.47 16.66 3.14
C GLY A 11 10.69 17.08 1.89
N CYS A 12 9.35 17.17 1.95
CA CYS A 12 8.55 17.74 0.86
C CYS A 12 8.83 19.23 0.67
N ASP A 13 9.01 19.66 -0.57
CA ASP A 13 9.04 21.08 -0.93
C ASP A 13 7.70 21.75 -0.56
N PRO A 14 7.68 22.77 0.32
CA PRO A 14 6.46 23.42 0.78
C PRO A 14 5.59 24.04 -0.32
N ASP A 15 6.19 24.41 -1.45
CA ASP A 15 5.56 25.20 -2.51
C ASP A 15 5.02 24.35 -3.67
N LEU A 16 5.22 23.02 -3.62
CA LEU A 16 4.73 22.07 -4.62
C LEU A 16 3.45 21.34 -4.19
N LEU A 17 2.73 20.81 -5.18
CA LEU A 17 1.59 19.92 -4.99
C LEU A 17 2.00 18.47 -5.24
N TYR A 18 1.50 17.58 -4.39
CA TYR A 18 1.81 16.16 -4.39
C TYR A 18 0.52 15.35 -4.49
N TYR A 19 0.50 14.36 -5.39
CA TYR A 19 -0.52 13.32 -5.41
C TYR A 19 0.03 12.10 -4.69
N VAL A 20 -0.77 11.51 -3.79
CA VAL A 20 -0.37 10.31 -3.05
C VAL A 20 -1.18 9.12 -3.54
N PHE A 21 -0.47 8.06 -3.90
CA PHE A 21 -1.04 6.82 -4.42
C PHE A 21 -0.58 5.63 -3.57
N LEU A 22 -1.45 4.61 -3.46
CA LEU A 22 -1.11 3.30 -2.93
C LEU A 22 -1.37 2.24 -3.99
N ASP A 23 -0.39 1.36 -4.18
CA ASP A 23 -0.51 0.15 -4.97
C ASP A 23 -0.16 -1.07 -4.10
N VAL A 24 -0.81 -2.20 -4.36
CA VAL A 24 -0.56 -3.48 -3.69
C VAL A 24 -0.09 -4.48 -4.73
N VAL A 25 1.23 -4.70 -4.75
CA VAL A 25 1.88 -5.60 -5.72
C VAL A 25 2.10 -7.00 -5.13
N PRO A 26 2.03 -8.06 -5.94
CA PRO A 26 2.36 -9.41 -5.49
C PRO A 26 3.80 -9.50 -4.95
N VAL A 27 3.98 -10.18 -3.82
CA VAL A 27 5.31 -10.47 -3.27
C VAL A 27 6.05 -11.55 -4.10
N ASP A 28 5.30 -12.51 -4.64
CA ASP A 28 5.79 -13.58 -5.49
C ASP A 28 4.69 -14.15 -6.43
N ASP A 29 5.08 -15.07 -7.30
CA ASP A 29 4.20 -15.80 -8.23
C ASP A 29 3.78 -17.17 -7.65
N ARG A 30 3.39 -17.22 -6.37
CA ARG A 30 3.01 -18.47 -5.69
C ARG A 30 1.62 -18.39 -5.08
N ARG A 31 0.88 -19.49 -5.22
CA ARG A 31 -0.36 -19.71 -4.47
C ARG A 31 -0.04 -20.43 -3.17
N TYR A 32 -0.53 -19.92 -2.05
CA TYR A 32 -0.31 -20.48 -0.72
C TYR A 32 -1.55 -21.19 -0.18
N ARG A 33 -1.35 -22.27 0.58
CA ARG A 33 -2.39 -22.99 1.33
C ARG A 33 -2.00 -23.09 2.79
N TYR A 34 -2.93 -22.75 3.68
CA TYR A 34 -2.75 -22.94 5.12
C TYR A 34 -2.99 -24.40 5.51
N VAL A 35 -2.09 -24.96 6.32
CA VAL A 35 -2.13 -26.34 6.81
C VAL A 35 -2.31 -26.32 8.32
N TYR A 36 -3.53 -26.60 8.78
CA TYR A 36 -3.95 -26.44 10.18
C TYR A 36 -3.15 -27.30 11.17
N ASN A 37 -2.89 -28.58 10.86
CA ASN A 37 -2.16 -29.46 11.79
C ASN A 37 -0.68 -29.09 11.95
N LYS A 38 -0.15 -28.23 11.08
CA LYS A 38 1.22 -27.71 11.16
C LYS A 38 1.25 -26.21 11.50
N SER A 39 0.08 -25.59 11.66
CA SER A 39 -0.08 -24.14 11.84
C SER A 39 0.80 -23.31 10.89
N SER A 40 0.87 -23.70 9.62
CA SER A 40 1.85 -23.13 8.67
C SER A 40 1.27 -22.92 7.27
N TRP A 41 1.88 -22.00 6.52
CA TRP A 41 1.62 -21.76 5.10
C TRP A 41 2.58 -22.60 4.25
N LEU A 42 2.05 -23.31 3.25
CA LEU A 42 2.85 -24.04 2.26
C LEU A 42 2.50 -23.57 0.84
N THR A 43 3.48 -23.65 -0.06
CA THR A 43 3.25 -23.41 -1.48
C THR A 43 2.39 -24.53 -2.07
N ALA A 44 1.35 -24.13 -2.79
CA ALA A 44 0.35 -25.01 -3.40
C ALA A 44 0.29 -24.89 -4.93
N GLY A 45 1.18 -24.11 -5.54
CA GLY A 45 1.31 -23.96 -6.99
C GLY A 45 1.71 -22.54 -7.42
N LYS A 46 1.54 -22.26 -8.71
CA LYS A 46 1.70 -20.93 -9.32
C LYS A 46 0.55 -20.01 -8.91
N ALA A 47 0.80 -18.71 -8.78
CA ALA A 47 -0.25 -17.74 -8.54
C ALA A 47 -1.22 -17.65 -9.74
N GLU A 48 -2.42 -17.14 -9.48
CA GLU A 48 -3.32 -16.74 -10.54
C GLU A 48 -2.80 -15.45 -11.19
N PRO A 49 -3.10 -15.18 -12.48
CA PRO A 49 -2.75 -13.92 -13.09
C PRO A 49 -3.26 -12.74 -12.26
N SER A 50 -2.39 -11.75 -12.02
CA SER A 50 -2.77 -10.55 -11.31
C SER A 50 -3.91 -9.84 -12.06
N PRO A 51 -4.99 -9.42 -11.38
CA PRO A 51 -5.97 -8.54 -11.99
C PRO A 51 -5.31 -7.22 -12.43
N ASP A 52 -5.97 -6.48 -13.33
CA ASP A 52 -5.50 -5.17 -13.76
C ASP A 52 -5.15 -4.29 -12.55
N THR A 53 -3.97 -3.66 -12.60
CA THR A 53 -3.44 -2.85 -11.49
C THR A 53 -4.44 -1.78 -11.09
N ARG A 54 -4.87 -1.81 -9.83
CA ARG A 54 -5.74 -0.79 -9.23
C ARG A 54 -4.91 0.06 -8.28
N ILE A 55 -4.47 1.20 -8.78
CA ILE A 55 -3.82 2.21 -7.95
C ILE A 55 -4.91 2.98 -7.21
N TYR A 56 -4.81 3.06 -5.90
CA TYR A 56 -5.67 3.89 -5.06
C TYR A 56 -5.07 5.29 -4.95
N LEU A 57 -5.79 6.31 -5.43
CA LEU A 57 -5.45 7.71 -5.18
C LEU A 57 -6.02 8.13 -3.82
N HIS A 58 -5.20 8.70 -2.94
CA HIS A 58 -5.67 9.22 -1.66
C HIS A 58 -6.74 10.30 -1.90
N PRO A 59 -7.91 10.26 -1.21
CA PRO A 59 -9.06 11.10 -1.50
C PRO A 59 -8.78 12.60 -1.37
N ASP A 60 -7.90 12.98 -0.43
CA ASP A 60 -7.52 14.39 -0.21
C ASP A 60 -6.42 14.89 -1.17
N SER A 61 -5.96 14.06 -2.12
CA SER A 61 -5.01 14.52 -3.12
C SER A 61 -5.64 15.54 -4.08
N PRO A 62 -4.90 16.55 -4.56
CA PRO A 62 -3.49 16.82 -4.26
C PRO A 62 -3.27 17.55 -2.94
N PHE A 63 -2.12 17.27 -2.32
CA PHE A 63 -1.66 17.91 -1.09
C PHE A 63 -0.59 18.98 -1.36
N PRO A 64 -0.66 20.16 -0.74
CA PRO A 64 0.49 21.06 -0.63
C PRO A 64 1.62 20.39 0.15
N GLY A 65 2.89 20.54 -0.28
CA GLY A 65 4.02 19.91 0.41
C GLY A 65 4.16 20.34 1.87
N ARG A 66 3.76 21.58 2.20
CA ARG A 66 3.67 22.06 3.60
C ARG A 66 2.72 21.23 4.46
N GLN A 67 1.63 20.71 3.88
CA GLN A 67 0.66 19.86 4.57
C GLN A 67 1.26 18.47 4.81
N LEU A 68 1.96 17.91 3.83
CA LEU A 68 2.61 16.61 3.99
C LEU A 68 3.77 16.63 4.99
N ALA A 69 4.55 17.72 5.02
CA ALA A 69 5.64 17.90 5.97
C ALA A 69 5.15 18.10 7.42
N SER A 70 3.92 18.60 7.61
CA SER A 70 3.34 18.86 8.93
C SER A 70 2.65 17.62 9.50
N GLN A 71 3.40 16.58 9.90
CA GLN A 71 2.91 15.41 10.67
C GLN A 71 1.49 14.91 10.33
N ILE A 72 1.09 14.91 9.07
CA ILE A 72 -0.18 14.31 8.67
C ILE A 72 0.09 12.83 8.50
N GLU A 73 -0.57 12.07 9.34
CA GLU A 73 -0.68 10.63 9.20
C GLU A 73 -1.73 10.38 8.12
N LEU A 74 -1.30 9.96 6.93
CA LEU A 74 -2.24 9.65 5.84
C LEU A 74 -2.83 8.27 6.07
N ASP A 75 -4.15 8.21 6.22
CA ASP A 75 -4.89 6.96 6.35
C ASP A 75 -5.20 6.40 4.96
N MET A 76 -4.52 5.30 4.58
CA MET A 76 -4.71 4.57 3.32
C MET A 76 -5.58 3.32 3.47
#